data_AF-A0A978T0D9-F1
#
_entry.id   AF-A0A978T0D9-F1
#
_cell.length_a   1.000
_cell.length_b   1.000
_cell.length_c   1.000
_cell.angle_alpha   90.00
_cell.angle_beta   90.00
_cell.angle_gamma   90.00
#
_symmetry.space_group_name_H-M   'P 1'
#
loop_
_entity.id
_entity.type
_entity.pdbx_description
1 polymer ?
#
loop_
_entity_poly.entity_id
_entity_poly.type
_entity_poly.pdbx_seq_one_letter_code
_entity_poly.pdbx_strand_id
1 'polypeptide(L)'
;MVTVLQARPKGFVQTPTTTRTAERALRYLQTGFAVHLRGPAGTGKTTLALHLAYLLGRPIMLIFGDDDLKSSDLIGNNSGYTRKKVVDNYIHSVVKIEDELRQNWMDSRLTLACREGFTLVYDEFNRSRPEVNNILLSALEEKLLVLPPNGNRSEYIRVHPQFRAILTSNPEEYCGVHATQDALMDRLVTLDMPEPDENTQTEILMQKTGIDRQNAEKIVQVVRNFRERTGSKKTSGLRSGLIISKICKEYGIQATPSCEEFRETCADVLLSRTSLEPEKALKLLDEVIESLPREREHSIIELIVGENQLKNDSQITNPEVPASLKPESVPYESEIYAYLLKSGGAKVSEIEAALQINRIQTIDALRSLLKKGILKQRDERLFVARGENQS
;
A
#
# COMPACT_ATOMS: atom_id res chain seq x y z
N MET A 1 17.44 -12.30 -25.78
CA MET A 1 17.55 -13.15 -24.57
C MET A 1 16.38 -12.77 -23.67
N VAL A 2 15.53 -13.71 -23.28
CA VAL A 2 14.35 -13.41 -22.45
C VAL A 2 14.74 -13.51 -20.98
N THR A 3 14.59 -12.42 -20.22
CA THR A 3 14.97 -12.38 -18.81
C THR A 3 13.89 -13.05 -17.95
N VAL A 4 14.22 -14.17 -17.32
CA VAL A 4 13.41 -14.81 -16.29
C VAL A 4 13.87 -14.30 -14.93
N LEU A 5 12.95 -13.80 -14.11
CA LEU A 5 13.26 -13.28 -12.79
C LEU A 5 12.88 -14.30 -11.71
N GLN A 6 13.68 -14.36 -10.64
CA GLN A 6 13.21 -14.85 -9.35
C GLN A 6 12.92 -13.61 -8.49
N ALA A 7 11.66 -13.39 -8.11
CA ALA A 7 11.38 -12.30 -7.19
C ALA A 7 12.08 -12.57 -5.85
N ARG A 8 12.74 -11.56 -5.32
CA ARG A 8 13.07 -11.42 -3.91
C ARG A 8 12.67 -10.00 -3.53
N PRO A 9 11.36 -9.73 -3.34
CA PRO A 9 10.90 -8.38 -3.10
C PRO A 9 11.41 -7.96 -1.71
N LYS A 10 12.54 -7.26 -1.68
CA LYS A 10 13.06 -6.68 -0.46
C LYS A 10 12.13 -5.54 -0.02
N GLY A 11 11.56 -5.67 1.16
CA GLY A 11 10.80 -4.61 1.82
C GLY A 11 9.36 -4.45 1.36
N PHE A 12 8.62 -5.51 1.02
CA PHE A 12 7.15 -5.38 1.03
C PHE A 12 6.69 -5.12 2.48
N VAL A 13 5.99 -4.02 2.71
CA VAL A 13 5.50 -3.63 4.04
C VAL A 13 4.14 -4.28 4.25
N GLN A 14 4.04 -5.11 5.29
CA GLN A 14 2.81 -5.77 5.65
C GLN A 14 2.03 -4.89 6.63
N THR A 15 0.90 -4.39 6.16
CA THR A 15 -0.13 -3.71 6.96
C THR A 15 -1.40 -4.54 6.93
N PRO A 16 -2.36 -4.35 7.86
CA PRO A 16 -3.61 -5.11 7.85
C PRO A 16 -4.35 -5.02 6.50
N THR A 17 -4.39 -3.82 5.91
CA THR A 17 -5.03 -3.58 4.60
C THR A 17 -4.32 -4.28 3.46
N THR A 18 -2.98 -4.15 3.38
CA THR A 18 -2.19 -4.77 2.30
C THR A 18 -2.16 -6.29 2.41
N THR A 19 -2.10 -6.82 3.63
CA THR A 19 -2.15 -8.26 3.91
C THR A 19 -3.49 -8.86 3.49
N ARG A 20 -4.61 -8.21 3.86
CA ARG A 20 -5.94 -8.66 3.44
C ARG A 20 -6.10 -8.68 1.92
N THR A 21 -5.58 -7.68 1.22
CA THR A 21 -5.61 -7.64 -0.25
C THR A 21 -4.71 -8.72 -0.85
N ALA A 22 -3.51 -8.92 -0.30
CA ALA A 22 -2.58 -9.96 -0.74
C ALA A 22 -3.16 -11.36 -0.57
N GLU A 23 -3.77 -11.66 0.58
CA GLU A 23 -4.42 -12.95 0.84
C GLU A 23 -5.57 -13.23 -0.13
N ARG A 24 -6.42 -12.22 -0.40
CA ARG A 24 -7.50 -12.33 -1.39
C ARG A 24 -6.94 -12.63 -2.78
N ALA A 25 -5.96 -11.84 -3.23
CA ALA A 25 -5.30 -12.04 -4.51
C ALA A 25 -4.69 -13.44 -4.63
N LEU A 26 -4.02 -13.91 -3.56
CA LEU A 26 -3.39 -15.23 -3.54
C LEU A 26 -4.42 -16.36 -3.67
N ARG A 27 -5.61 -16.25 -3.05
CA ARG A 27 -6.68 -17.24 -3.20
C ARG A 27 -7.17 -17.36 -4.65
N TYR A 28 -7.35 -16.24 -5.34
CA TYR A 28 -7.74 -16.24 -6.76
C TYR A 28 -6.64 -16.85 -7.62
N LEU A 29 -5.39 -16.43 -7.40
CA LEU A 29 -4.23 -16.97 -8.12
C LEU A 29 -4.09 -18.47 -7.87
N GLN A 30 -4.15 -18.97 -6.64
CA GLN A 30 -4.01 -20.40 -6.35
C GLN A 30 -5.09 -21.23 -7.08
N THR A 31 -6.32 -20.72 -7.13
CA THR A 31 -7.44 -21.33 -7.87
C THR A 31 -7.24 -21.32 -9.39
N GLY A 32 -6.37 -20.46 -9.92
CA GLY A 32 -6.05 -20.39 -11.35
C GLY A 32 -6.70 -19.22 -12.11
N PHE A 33 -7.34 -18.30 -11.39
CA PHE A 33 -7.80 -17.04 -11.95
C PHE A 33 -6.66 -16.04 -12.08
N ALA A 34 -6.69 -15.24 -13.14
CA ALA A 34 -5.80 -14.11 -13.29
C ALA A 34 -6.31 -12.93 -12.45
N VAL A 35 -5.38 -12.22 -11.82
CA VAL A 35 -5.69 -11.10 -10.93
C VAL A 35 -5.28 -9.80 -11.59
N HIS A 36 -6.14 -8.80 -11.45
CA HIS A 36 -5.89 -7.44 -11.89
C HIS A 36 -5.87 -6.51 -10.68
N LEU A 37 -4.78 -5.77 -10.48
CA LEU A 37 -4.63 -4.75 -9.45
C LEU A 37 -4.89 -3.37 -10.06
N ARG A 38 -6.00 -2.73 -9.69
CA ARG A 38 -6.40 -1.42 -10.23
C ARG A 38 -6.25 -0.34 -9.17
N GLY A 39 -5.65 0.80 -9.51
CA GLY A 39 -5.57 1.91 -8.55
C GLY A 39 -4.67 3.06 -9.02
N PRO A 40 -4.66 4.20 -8.31
CA PRO A 40 -3.87 5.37 -8.70
C PRO A 40 -2.37 5.08 -8.84
N ALA A 41 -1.67 5.90 -9.61
CA ALA A 41 -0.22 5.78 -9.74
C ALA A 41 0.46 5.98 -8.38
N GLY A 42 1.39 5.08 -8.03
CA GLY A 42 2.17 5.18 -6.78
C GLY A 42 1.58 4.48 -5.54
N THR A 43 0.44 3.79 -5.63
CA THR A 43 -0.15 3.05 -4.49
C THR A 43 0.50 1.69 -4.18
N GLY A 44 1.57 1.32 -4.90
CA GLY A 44 2.30 0.08 -4.65
C GLY A 44 1.78 -1.17 -5.37
N LYS A 45 0.99 -1.03 -6.44
CA LYS A 45 0.45 -2.15 -7.24
C LYS A 45 1.53 -3.11 -7.74
N THR A 46 2.57 -2.59 -8.40
CA THR A 46 3.70 -3.38 -8.91
C THR A 46 4.42 -4.10 -7.77
N THR A 47 4.60 -3.43 -6.63
CA THR A 47 5.20 -4.02 -5.42
C THR A 47 4.37 -5.19 -4.91
N LEU A 48 3.05 -5.05 -4.86
CA LEU A 48 2.14 -6.14 -4.47
C LEU A 48 2.15 -7.27 -5.50
N ALA A 49 2.13 -6.96 -6.80
CA ALA A 49 2.19 -7.96 -7.87
C ALA A 49 3.45 -8.83 -7.77
N LEU A 50 4.62 -8.20 -7.58
CA LEU A 50 5.88 -8.91 -7.38
C LEU A 50 5.92 -9.70 -6.07
N HIS A 51 5.28 -9.19 -5.01
CA HIS A 51 5.14 -9.91 -3.75
C HIS A 51 4.27 -11.16 -3.89
N LEU A 52 3.13 -11.06 -4.58
CA LEU A 52 2.26 -12.20 -4.87
C LEU A 52 2.98 -13.24 -5.73
N ALA A 53 3.68 -12.80 -6.77
CA ALA A 53 4.46 -13.68 -7.64
C ALA A 53 5.59 -14.40 -6.88
N TYR A 54 6.22 -13.72 -5.91
CA TYR A 54 7.16 -14.33 -4.98
C TYR A 54 6.50 -15.41 -4.11
N LEU A 55 5.32 -15.13 -3.54
CA LEU A 55 4.58 -16.07 -2.70
C LEU A 55 4.12 -17.33 -3.48
N LEU A 56 3.89 -17.22 -4.79
CA LEU A 56 3.59 -18.37 -5.65
C LEU A 56 4.79 -19.31 -5.85
N GLY A 57 6.01 -18.88 -5.51
CA GLY A 57 7.21 -19.72 -5.56
C GLY A 57 7.61 -20.14 -6.98
N ARG A 58 7.26 -19.34 -7.99
CA ARG A 58 7.52 -19.63 -9.42
C ARG A 58 8.41 -18.56 -10.05
N PRO A 59 9.14 -18.90 -11.12
CA PRO A 59 9.81 -17.89 -11.93
C PRO A 59 8.81 -16.88 -12.49
N ILE A 60 9.29 -15.65 -12.69
CA ILE A 60 8.46 -14.50 -13.06
C ILE A 60 8.89 -13.98 -14.41
N MET A 61 7.90 -13.71 -15.26
CA MET A 61 8.04 -12.90 -16.45
C MET A 61 7.46 -11.53 -16.22
N LEU A 62 8.29 -10.50 -16.33
CA LEU A 62 7.86 -9.12 -16.18
C LEU A 62 7.73 -8.44 -17.55
N ILE A 63 6.58 -7.83 -17.78
CA ILE A 63 6.25 -7.05 -18.96
C ILE A 63 5.75 -5.69 -18.49
N PHE A 64 6.21 -4.63 -19.14
CA PHE A 64 5.73 -3.27 -18.93
C PHE A 64 4.92 -2.89 -20.14
N GLY A 65 3.74 -2.32 -19.91
CA GLY A 65 2.90 -1.83 -20.99
C GLY A 65 3.51 -0.60 -21.66
N ASP A 66 3.48 -0.59 -22.98
CA ASP A 66 3.98 0.47 -23.83
C ASP A 66 3.17 0.49 -25.14
N ASP A 67 2.95 1.66 -25.73
CA ASP A 67 2.22 1.78 -27.00
C ASP A 67 3.04 1.21 -28.17
N ASP A 68 4.37 1.17 -28.03
CA ASP A 68 5.27 0.55 -29.01
C ASP A 68 5.36 -0.98 -28.88
N LEU A 69 4.78 -1.56 -27.83
CA LEU A 69 4.78 -3.01 -27.60
C LEU A 69 4.00 -3.70 -28.71
N LYS A 70 4.61 -4.70 -29.37
CA LYS A 70 3.95 -5.48 -30.42
C LYS A 70 3.57 -6.86 -29.94
N SER A 71 2.60 -7.46 -30.62
CA SER A 71 2.24 -8.87 -30.45
C SER A 71 3.47 -9.78 -30.49
N SER A 72 4.37 -9.58 -31.45
CA SER A 72 5.63 -10.34 -31.58
C SER A 72 6.52 -10.28 -30.34
N ASP A 73 6.44 -9.21 -29.55
CA ASP A 73 7.24 -9.05 -28.33
C ASP A 73 6.68 -9.85 -27.16
N LEU A 74 5.39 -10.23 -27.22
CA LEU A 74 4.77 -11.15 -26.26
C LEU A 74 4.98 -12.61 -26.68
N ILE A 75 4.65 -12.94 -27.93
CA ILE A 75 4.62 -14.33 -28.40
C ILE A 75 5.95 -14.81 -28.98
N GLY A 76 6.70 -13.96 -29.66
CA GLY A 76 7.90 -14.35 -30.39
C GLY A 76 7.90 -13.89 -31.84
N ASN A 77 9.04 -14.07 -32.50
CA ASN A 77 9.26 -13.72 -33.89
C ASN A 77 10.27 -14.65 -34.58
N ASN A 78 10.33 -14.57 -35.91
CA ASN A 78 11.29 -15.28 -36.77
C ASN A 78 12.66 -14.58 -36.82
N SER A 79 13.23 -14.24 -35.66
CA SER A 79 14.49 -13.48 -35.59
C SER A 79 15.75 -14.33 -35.41
N GLY A 80 15.62 -15.62 -35.06
CA GLY A 80 16.77 -16.50 -34.94
C GLY A 80 17.31 -16.86 -36.32
N TYR A 81 18.63 -16.96 -36.49
CA TYR A 81 19.23 -17.44 -37.74
C TYR A 81 20.13 -18.63 -37.45
N THR A 82 19.89 -19.75 -38.14
CA THR A 82 20.88 -20.83 -38.24
C THR A 82 21.57 -20.69 -39.59
N ARG A 83 22.86 -20.38 -39.58
CA ARG A 83 23.70 -20.42 -40.78
C ARG A 83 24.44 -21.76 -40.80
N LYS A 84 24.18 -22.58 -41.80
CA LYS A 84 24.99 -23.78 -42.07
C LYS A 84 25.88 -23.47 -43.27
N LYS A 85 27.19 -23.45 -43.04
CA LYS A 85 28.20 -23.33 -44.10
C LYS A 85 28.81 -24.71 -44.35
N VAL A 86 28.53 -25.30 -45.51
CA VAL A 86 29.19 -26.54 -45.94
C VAL A 86 30.28 -26.16 -46.92
N VAL A 87 31.52 -26.54 -46.60
CA VAL A 87 32.66 -26.38 -47.48
C VAL A 87 32.99 -27.76 -48.01
N ASP A 88 32.68 -27.99 -49.28
CA ASP A 88 33.03 -29.23 -49.98
C ASP A 88 34.27 -28.97 -50.83
N ASN A 89 35.33 -29.73 -50.54
CA ASN A 89 36.62 -29.65 -51.21
C ASN A 89 36.96 -31.00 -51.88
N TYR A 90 35.95 -31.62 -52.49
CA TYR A 90 36.07 -32.90 -53.18
C TYR A 90 37.13 -32.89 -54.31
N ILE A 91 37.37 -31.74 -54.93
CA ILE A 91 38.46 -31.52 -55.90
C ILE A 91 39.36 -30.41 -55.34
N HIS A 92 40.65 -30.69 -55.14
CA HIS A 92 41.60 -29.76 -54.50
C HIS A 92 41.73 -28.37 -55.14
N SER A 93 41.28 -28.20 -56.38
CA SER A 93 41.30 -26.93 -57.12
C SER A 93 39.99 -26.14 -57.05
N VAL A 94 38.91 -26.68 -56.47
CA VAL A 94 37.59 -26.04 -56.45
C VAL A 94 36.94 -26.20 -55.08
N VAL A 95 36.62 -25.07 -54.45
CA VAL A 95 35.89 -25.02 -53.19
C VAL A 95 34.43 -24.71 -53.47
N LYS A 96 33.53 -25.63 -53.12
CA LYS A 96 32.08 -25.36 -53.12
C LYS A 96 31.67 -24.91 -51.72
N ILE A 97 31.06 -23.73 -51.63
CA ILE A 97 30.51 -23.18 -50.39
C ILE A 97 28.99 -23.15 -50.52
N GLU A 98 28.30 -23.91 -49.70
CA GLU A 98 26.84 -23.81 -49.53
C GLU A 98 26.56 -23.06 -48.23
N ASP A 99 25.93 -21.89 -48.33
CA ASP A 99 25.44 -21.11 -47.20
C ASP A 99 23.91 -21.23 -47.13
N GLU A 100 23.40 -21.97 -46.15
CA GLU A 100 21.96 -22.05 -45.87
C GLU A 100 21.63 -21.16 -44.67
N LEU A 101 20.73 -20.19 -44.87
CA LEU A 101 20.22 -19.31 -43.81
C LEU A 101 18.78 -19.71 -43.48
N ARG A 102 18.57 -20.32 -42.32
CA ARG A 102 17.23 -20.64 -41.81
C ARG A 102 16.82 -19.66 -40.73
N GLN A 103 15.63 -19.07 -40.89
CA GLN A 103 14.99 -18.31 -39.82
C GLN A 103 14.37 -19.29 -38.82
N ASN A 104 14.80 -19.18 -37.56
CA ASN A 104 14.27 -19.93 -36.44
C ASN A 104 13.38 -19.01 -35.61
N TRP A 105 12.20 -19.51 -35.27
CA TRP A 105 11.34 -18.82 -34.32
C TRP A 105 11.92 -18.86 -32.92
N MET A 106 11.93 -17.70 -32.29
CA MET A 106 12.31 -17.48 -30.90
C MET A 106 11.08 -17.13 -30.08
N ASP A 107 10.79 -17.95 -29.08
CA ASP A 107 9.72 -17.68 -28.12
C ASP A 107 10.03 -16.43 -27.31
N SER A 108 9.01 -15.61 -27.09
CA SER A 108 9.11 -14.44 -26.21
C SER A 108 8.44 -14.68 -24.86
N ARG A 109 8.31 -13.61 -24.06
CA ARG A 109 7.97 -13.61 -22.63
C ARG A 109 6.68 -14.36 -22.33
N LEU A 110 5.59 -14.09 -23.06
CA LEU A 110 4.30 -14.73 -22.84
C LEU A 110 4.35 -16.21 -23.23
N THR A 111 4.92 -16.52 -24.39
CA THR A 111 5.05 -17.91 -24.85
C THR A 111 5.85 -18.77 -23.89
N LEU A 112 6.98 -18.26 -23.39
CA LEU A 112 7.77 -18.99 -22.40
C LEU A 112 7.00 -19.14 -21.09
N ALA A 113 6.30 -18.10 -20.62
CA ALA A 113 5.52 -18.18 -19.39
C ALA A 113 4.38 -19.21 -19.50
N CYS A 114 3.67 -19.22 -20.63
CA CYS A 114 2.61 -20.19 -20.90
C CYS A 114 3.15 -21.61 -21.00
N ARG A 115 4.29 -21.84 -21.65
CA ARG A 115 4.87 -23.18 -21.81
C ARG A 115 5.44 -23.74 -20.50
N GLU A 116 6.17 -22.92 -19.75
CA GLU A 116 6.91 -23.36 -18.56
C GLU A 116 6.11 -23.17 -17.25
N GLY A 117 4.93 -22.56 -17.31
CA GLY A 117 4.09 -22.32 -16.13
C GLY A 117 4.63 -21.26 -15.19
N PHE A 118 5.19 -20.18 -15.74
CA PHE A 118 5.69 -19.05 -14.95
C PHE A 118 4.56 -18.13 -14.51
N THR A 119 4.85 -17.25 -13.57
CA THR A 119 3.95 -16.15 -13.23
C THR A 119 4.26 -14.96 -14.13
N LEU A 120 3.30 -14.56 -14.95
CA LEU A 120 3.35 -13.34 -15.72
C LEU A 120 2.93 -12.17 -14.83
N VAL A 121 3.79 -11.16 -14.72
CA VAL A 121 3.44 -9.84 -14.18
C VAL A 121 3.44 -8.86 -15.34
N TYR A 122 2.27 -8.30 -15.66
CA TYR A 122 2.10 -7.32 -16.73
C TYR A 122 1.69 -5.98 -16.12
N ASP A 123 2.68 -5.11 -15.97
CA ASP A 123 2.53 -3.83 -15.31
C ASP A 123 2.02 -2.76 -16.30
N GLU A 124 1.02 -1.98 -15.91
CA GLU A 124 0.40 -0.93 -16.72
C GLU A 124 -0.08 -1.42 -18.10
N PHE A 125 -0.78 -2.57 -18.14
CA PHE A 125 -1.19 -3.22 -19.40
C PHE A 125 -2.09 -2.32 -20.29
N ASN A 126 -2.78 -1.37 -19.67
CA ASN A 126 -3.65 -0.40 -20.31
C ASN A 126 -2.88 0.63 -21.16
N ARG A 127 -1.55 0.75 -20.98
CA ARG A 127 -0.68 1.57 -21.84
C ARG A 127 -0.37 0.89 -23.17
N SER A 128 -0.63 -0.41 -23.29
CA SER A 128 -0.42 -1.16 -24.53
C SER A 128 -1.65 -1.17 -25.41
N ARG A 129 -1.42 -1.30 -26.71
CA ARG A 129 -2.49 -1.38 -27.70
C ARG A 129 -3.41 -2.58 -27.42
N PRO A 130 -4.73 -2.43 -27.60
CA PRO A 130 -5.65 -3.53 -27.31
C PRO A 130 -5.39 -4.79 -28.12
N GLU A 131 -4.92 -4.65 -29.36
CA GLU A 131 -4.54 -5.77 -30.24
C GLU A 131 -3.48 -6.69 -29.60
N VAL A 132 -2.56 -6.11 -28.83
CA VAL A 132 -1.51 -6.83 -28.09
C VAL A 132 -2.13 -7.60 -26.92
N ASN A 133 -3.07 -6.97 -26.23
CA ASN A 133 -3.76 -7.54 -25.08
C ASN A 133 -4.71 -8.68 -25.48
N ASN A 134 -5.24 -8.68 -26.70
CA ASN A 134 -6.13 -9.73 -27.21
C ASN A 134 -5.51 -11.13 -27.18
N ILE A 135 -4.18 -11.23 -27.28
CA ILE A 135 -3.44 -12.49 -27.22
C ILE A 135 -3.65 -13.18 -25.87
N LEU A 136 -3.78 -12.39 -24.80
CA LEU A 136 -4.00 -12.90 -23.45
C LEU A 136 -5.37 -13.56 -23.27
N LEU A 137 -6.38 -13.18 -24.08
CA LEU A 137 -7.75 -13.69 -23.93
C LEU A 137 -7.78 -15.22 -24.07
N SER A 138 -7.23 -15.74 -25.18
CA SER A 138 -7.14 -17.18 -25.45
C SER A 138 -6.31 -17.93 -24.39
N ALA A 139 -5.20 -17.34 -23.95
CA ALA A 139 -4.32 -17.95 -22.97
C ALA A 139 -4.96 -18.04 -21.58
N LEU A 140 -5.77 -17.05 -21.19
CA LEU A 140 -6.41 -16.97 -19.88
C LEU A 140 -7.69 -17.81 -19.80
N GLU A 141 -8.53 -17.78 -20.83
CA GLU A 141 -9.82 -18.46 -20.89
C GLU A 141 -9.68 -19.92 -21.33
N GLU A 142 -9.22 -20.14 -22.56
CA GLU A 142 -9.16 -21.48 -23.20
C GLU A 142 -7.92 -22.29 -22.80
N LYS A 143 -7.00 -21.68 -22.04
CA LYS A 143 -5.68 -22.26 -21.72
C LYS A 143 -4.93 -22.69 -22.98
N LEU A 144 -5.09 -21.93 -24.06
CA LEU A 144 -4.41 -22.11 -25.34
C LEU A 144 -3.84 -20.78 -25.80
N LEU A 145 -2.56 -20.75 -26.11
CA LEU A 145 -1.91 -19.59 -26.72
C LEU A 145 -1.81 -19.83 -28.23
N VAL A 146 -2.44 -18.96 -29.02
CA VAL A 146 -2.39 -19.01 -30.48
C VAL A 146 -1.11 -18.34 -30.96
N LEU A 147 -0.34 -19.05 -31.78
CA LEU A 147 0.85 -18.55 -32.46
C LEU A 147 0.53 -18.24 -33.93
N PRO A 148 1.21 -17.24 -34.53
CA PRO A 148 1.13 -16.99 -35.96
C PRO A 148 1.55 -18.24 -36.75
N PRO A 149 0.87 -18.55 -37.86
CA PRO A 149 1.20 -19.71 -38.67
C PRO A 149 2.65 -19.62 -39.16
N ASN A 150 3.38 -20.71 -38.96
CA ASN A 150 4.78 -20.81 -39.32
C ASN A 150 5.00 -22.24 -39.80
N GLY A 151 5.31 -22.43 -41.09
CA GLY A 151 5.02 -23.64 -41.88
C GLY A 151 5.49 -25.01 -41.36
N ASN A 152 6.22 -25.08 -40.24
CA ASN A 152 6.69 -26.33 -39.60
C ASN A 152 6.38 -26.41 -38.09
N ARG A 153 5.48 -25.59 -37.52
CA ARG A 153 5.17 -25.58 -36.08
C ARG A 153 3.69 -25.71 -35.78
N SER A 154 3.38 -26.18 -34.57
CA SER A 154 2.03 -26.15 -34.01
C SER A 154 1.58 -24.71 -33.84
N GLU A 155 0.42 -24.37 -34.41
CA GLU A 155 -0.21 -23.05 -34.32
C GLU A 155 -0.74 -22.71 -32.92
N TYR A 156 -0.70 -23.69 -31.99
CA TYR A 156 -1.23 -23.56 -30.65
C TYR A 156 -0.25 -24.12 -29.62
N ILE A 157 -0.16 -23.45 -28.48
CA ILE A 157 0.54 -23.92 -27.27
C ILE A 157 -0.49 -24.11 -26.17
N ARG A 158 -0.53 -25.31 -25.59
CA ARG A 158 -1.31 -25.55 -24.37
C ARG A 158 -0.64 -24.85 -23.20
N VAL A 159 -1.40 -23.98 -22.53
CA VAL A 159 -0.94 -23.24 -21.36
C VAL A 159 -0.76 -24.20 -20.19
N HIS A 160 0.42 -24.14 -19.57
CA HIS A 160 0.78 -24.97 -18.44
C HIS A 160 -0.19 -24.75 -17.27
N PRO A 161 -0.67 -25.79 -16.56
CA PRO A 161 -1.66 -25.66 -15.50
C PRO A 161 -1.26 -24.74 -14.33
N GLN A 162 0.05 -24.54 -14.14
CA GLN A 162 0.63 -23.69 -13.09
C GLN A 162 0.90 -22.26 -13.55
N PHE A 163 0.66 -21.92 -14.82
CA PHE A 163 0.74 -20.54 -15.31
C PHE A 163 -0.21 -19.64 -14.52
N ARG A 164 0.26 -18.46 -14.12
CA ARG A 164 -0.52 -17.44 -13.42
C ARG A 164 -0.25 -16.08 -14.04
N ALA A 165 -1.24 -15.20 -14.02
CA ALA A 165 -1.11 -13.85 -14.53
C ALA A 165 -1.58 -12.83 -13.48
N ILE A 166 -0.77 -11.80 -13.30
CA ILE A 166 -1.04 -10.64 -12.45
C ILE A 166 -0.86 -9.41 -13.32
N LEU A 167 -1.93 -8.64 -13.48
CA LEU A 167 -1.94 -7.43 -14.29
C LEU A 167 -2.13 -6.21 -13.40
N THR A 168 -1.61 -5.05 -13.81
CA THR A 168 -1.87 -3.79 -13.11
C THR A 168 -2.36 -2.71 -14.07
N SER A 169 -3.21 -1.80 -13.59
CA SER A 169 -3.60 -0.61 -14.37
C SER A 169 -3.81 0.63 -13.49
N ASN A 170 -3.68 1.78 -14.13
CA ASN A 170 -4.02 3.08 -13.57
C ASN A 170 -5.38 3.53 -14.15
N PRO A 171 -6.42 3.77 -13.33
CA PRO A 171 -7.76 4.10 -13.82
C PRO A 171 -7.83 5.44 -14.58
N GLU A 172 -6.87 6.34 -14.39
CA GLU A 172 -6.86 7.65 -15.05
C GLU A 172 -6.36 7.59 -16.49
N GLU A 173 -5.53 6.60 -16.79
CA GLU A 173 -5.11 6.28 -18.16
C GLU A 173 -6.24 5.56 -18.93
N TYR A 174 -7.34 5.20 -18.26
CA TYR A 174 -8.55 4.63 -18.88
C TYR A 174 -9.44 5.71 -19.54
N CYS A 175 -9.21 7.00 -19.24
CA CYS A 175 -10.01 8.09 -19.79
C CYS A 175 -9.69 8.33 -21.27
N GLY A 176 -10.23 7.47 -22.14
CA GLY A 176 -10.47 7.83 -23.54
C GLY A 176 -10.08 6.83 -24.63
N VAL A 177 -9.65 5.60 -24.34
CA VAL A 177 -9.17 4.73 -25.42
C VAL A 177 -9.55 3.24 -25.25
N HIS A 178 -10.47 2.82 -26.13
CA HIS A 178 -10.74 1.46 -26.63
C HIS A 178 -11.64 0.50 -25.83
N ALA A 179 -12.85 0.28 -26.36
CA ALA A 179 -13.85 -0.72 -25.93
C ALA A 179 -13.34 -2.20 -25.90
N THR A 180 -12.18 -2.47 -26.49
CA THR A 180 -11.55 -3.80 -26.49
C THR A 180 -10.89 -4.15 -25.15
N GLN A 181 -10.66 -3.19 -24.25
CA GLN A 181 -10.16 -3.47 -22.90
C GLN A 181 -11.22 -4.15 -22.01
N ASP A 182 -12.52 -3.97 -22.29
CA ASP A 182 -13.62 -4.57 -21.52
C ASP A 182 -13.60 -6.11 -21.57
N ALA A 183 -13.29 -6.69 -22.73
CA ALA A 183 -13.26 -8.15 -22.90
C ALA A 183 -12.17 -8.83 -22.05
N LEU A 184 -11.01 -8.18 -21.89
CA LEU A 184 -9.97 -8.70 -21.01
C LEU A 184 -10.39 -8.58 -19.54
N MET A 185 -11.03 -7.48 -19.17
CA MET A 185 -11.50 -7.23 -17.81
C MET A 185 -12.52 -8.27 -17.34
N ASP A 186 -13.41 -8.76 -18.22
CA ASP A 186 -14.37 -9.83 -17.90
C ASP A 186 -13.71 -11.17 -17.52
N ARG A 187 -12.46 -11.38 -17.96
CA ARG A 187 -11.67 -12.59 -17.70
C ARG A 187 -10.73 -12.44 -16.50
N LEU A 188 -10.71 -11.28 -15.85
CA LEU A 188 -9.81 -10.93 -14.76
C LEU A 188 -10.58 -10.67 -13.45
N VAL A 189 -10.03 -11.17 -12.35
CA VAL A 189 -10.52 -10.76 -11.02
C VAL A 189 -9.88 -9.42 -10.67
N THR A 190 -10.66 -8.35 -10.72
CA THR A 190 -10.18 -7.00 -10.38
C THR A 190 -10.23 -6.74 -8.88
N LEU A 191 -9.10 -6.32 -8.32
CA LEU A 191 -8.92 -5.87 -6.96
C LEU A 191 -8.53 -4.40 -6.97
N ASP A 192 -9.39 -3.57 -6.38
CA ASP A 192 -9.11 -2.16 -6.21
C ASP A 192 -8.11 -1.90 -5.09
N MET A 193 -7.07 -1.14 -5.41
CA MET A 193 -6.03 -0.64 -4.53
C MET A 193 -6.17 0.88 -4.44
N PRO A 194 -7.09 1.38 -3.59
CA PRO A 194 -7.24 2.82 -3.37
C PRO A 194 -5.98 3.40 -2.71
N GLU A 195 -5.96 4.73 -2.60
CA GLU A 195 -4.97 5.40 -1.76
C GLU A 195 -5.01 4.82 -0.34
N PRO A 196 -3.86 4.41 0.23
CA PRO A 196 -3.85 3.88 1.58
C PRO A 196 -4.23 4.93 2.62
N ASP A 197 -4.85 4.49 3.72
CA ASP A 197 -5.15 5.33 4.87
C ASP A 197 -3.87 5.83 5.56
N GLU A 198 -3.98 6.90 6.35
CA GLU A 198 -2.84 7.53 7.01
C GLU A 198 -2.01 6.56 7.84
N ASN A 199 -2.65 5.66 8.61
CA ASN A 199 -1.93 4.69 9.43
C ASN A 199 -1.12 3.73 8.55
N THR A 200 -1.72 3.24 7.46
CA THR A 200 -1.02 2.41 6.49
C THR A 200 0.13 3.18 5.83
N GLN A 201 -0.05 4.44 5.46
CA GLN A 201 1.02 5.25 4.89
C GLN A 201 2.16 5.43 5.90
N THR A 202 1.86 5.86 7.13
CA THR A 202 2.83 6.03 8.21
C THR A 202 3.66 4.76 8.42
N GLU A 203 3.01 3.60 8.50
CA GLU A 203 3.70 2.32 8.67
C GLU A 203 4.59 1.98 7.46
N ILE A 204 4.13 2.28 6.24
CA ILE A 204 4.95 2.13 5.02
C ILE A 204 6.19 3.03 5.08
N LEU A 205 6.04 4.30 5.47
CA LEU A 205 7.17 5.22 5.61
C LEU A 205 8.17 4.69 6.65
N MET A 206 7.69 4.34 7.86
CA MET A 206 8.53 3.82 8.94
C MET A 206 9.33 2.58 8.53
N GLN A 207 8.67 1.57 7.96
CA GLN A 207 9.34 0.31 7.61
C GLN A 207 10.26 0.45 6.39
N LYS A 208 9.97 1.37 5.46
CA LYS A 208 10.78 1.56 4.25
C LYS A 208 11.99 2.45 4.48
N THR A 209 11.87 3.48 5.31
CA THR A 209 12.92 4.50 5.47
C THR A 209 13.58 4.44 6.85
N GLY A 210 12.95 3.84 7.86
CA GLY A 210 13.45 3.79 9.23
C GLY A 210 13.24 5.10 10.00
N ILE A 211 12.39 5.99 9.49
CA ILE A 211 11.95 7.19 10.20
C ILE A 211 11.10 6.84 11.42
N ASP A 212 11.12 7.67 12.45
CA ASP A 212 10.25 7.51 13.62
C ASP A 212 8.79 7.81 13.28
N ARG A 213 7.88 7.28 14.11
CA ARG A 213 6.44 7.39 13.89
C ARG A 213 5.96 8.85 13.89
N GLN A 214 6.47 9.68 14.80
CA GLN A 214 6.01 11.07 14.93
C GLN A 214 6.33 11.86 13.67
N ASN A 215 7.57 11.76 13.17
CA ASN A 215 7.95 12.41 11.92
C ASN A 215 7.22 11.82 10.71
N ALA A 216 6.99 10.49 10.66
CA ALA A 216 6.20 9.87 9.59
C ALA A 216 4.75 10.40 9.55
N GLU A 217 4.08 10.49 10.70
CA GLU A 217 2.71 11.01 10.81
C GLU A 217 2.62 12.45 10.32
N LYS A 218 3.54 13.32 10.76
CA LYS A 218 3.60 14.72 10.31
C LYS A 218 3.82 14.81 8.79
N ILE A 219 4.72 14.00 8.22
CA ILE A 219 4.97 13.97 6.76
C ILE A 219 3.71 13.53 6.01
N VAL A 220 3.04 12.46 6.46
CA VAL A 220 1.80 11.96 5.84
C VAL A 220 0.72 13.04 5.87
N GLN A 221 0.55 13.73 7.00
CA GLN A 221 -0.40 14.84 7.15
C GLN A 221 -0.10 15.99 6.18
N VAL A 222 1.15 16.44 6.09
CA VAL A 222 1.55 17.51 5.15
C VAL A 222 1.22 17.12 3.72
N VAL A 223 1.67 15.93 3.29
CA VAL A 223 1.47 15.46 1.91
C VAL A 223 -0.02 15.32 1.59
N ARG A 224 -0.81 14.79 2.52
CA ARG A 224 -2.26 14.62 2.34
C ARG A 224 -2.98 15.95 2.25
N ASN A 225 -2.80 16.82 3.25
CA ASN A 225 -3.45 18.13 3.32
C ASN A 225 -3.10 18.99 2.11
N PHE A 226 -1.84 18.99 1.69
CA PHE A 226 -1.40 19.71 0.51
C PHE A 226 -2.08 19.19 -0.76
N ARG A 227 -2.19 17.87 -0.93
CA ARG A 227 -2.88 17.25 -2.09
C ARG A 227 -4.37 17.54 -2.10
N GLU A 228 -5.03 17.50 -0.95
CA GLU A 228 -6.46 17.80 -0.83
C GLU A 228 -6.75 19.25 -1.22
N ARG A 229 -5.91 20.21 -0.80
CA ARG A 229 -6.06 21.63 -1.14
C ARG A 229 -5.70 21.97 -2.60
N THR A 230 -4.76 21.23 -3.20
CA THR A 230 -4.29 21.48 -4.58
C THR A 230 -5.13 20.78 -5.65
N GLY A 231 -6.05 19.88 -5.25
CA GLY A 231 -6.87 19.12 -6.19
C GLY A 231 -6.09 18.03 -6.94
N SER A 232 -4.85 17.74 -6.55
CA SER A 232 -3.98 16.70 -7.14
C SER A 232 -4.40 15.28 -6.71
N LYS A 233 -5.66 14.91 -6.97
CA LYS A 233 -6.21 13.56 -6.70
C LYS A 233 -5.59 12.46 -7.58
N LYS A 234 -4.87 12.86 -8.62
CA LYS A 234 -4.39 11.99 -9.71
C LYS A 234 -3.27 11.01 -9.35
N THR A 235 -2.39 11.41 -8.45
CA THR A 235 -1.20 10.63 -8.11
C THR A 235 -1.13 10.42 -6.60
N SER A 236 -0.77 9.21 -6.16
CA SER A 236 -0.63 8.85 -4.74
C SER A 236 0.42 9.71 -4.04
N GLY A 237 0.13 10.08 -2.79
CA GLY A 237 1.01 10.85 -1.91
C GLY A 237 2.15 10.00 -1.36
N LEU A 238 2.02 8.67 -1.39
CA LEU A 238 3.00 7.74 -0.86
C LEU A 238 4.41 7.95 -1.42
N ARG A 239 4.54 8.18 -2.74
CA ARG A 239 5.86 8.38 -3.35
C ARG A 239 6.52 9.68 -2.85
N SER A 240 5.74 10.75 -2.68
CA SER A 240 6.25 12.01 -2.10
C SER A 240 6.65 11.82 -0.64
N GLY A 241 5.81 11.16 0.16
CA GLY A 241 6.10 10.85 1.56
C GLY A 241 7.35 9.99 1.74
N LEU A 242 7.57 8.99 0.86
CA LEU A 242 8.78 8.16 0.88
C LEU A 242 10.06 8.96 0.58
N ILE A 243 10.01 9.91 -0.36
CA ILE A 243 11.16 10.76 -0.69
C ILE A 243 11.48 11.67 0.51
N ILE A 244 10.47 12.38 1.01
CA ILE A 244 10.64 13.33 2.13
C ILE A 244 11.14 12.58 3.37
N SER A 245 10.52 11.46 3.74
CA SER A 245 10.94 10.71 4.93
C SER A 245 12.32 10.07 4.82
N LYS A 246 12.71 9.63 3.62
CA LYS A 246 14.07 9.11 3.42
C LYS A 246 15.11 10.21 3.64
N ILE A 247 14.90 11.38 3.03
CA ILE A 247 15.79 12.54 3.21
C ILE A 247 15.83 12.95 4.69
N CYS A 248 14.66 13.06 5.33
CA CYS A 248 14.59 13.43 6.75
C CYS A 248 15.35 12.44 7.64
N LYS A 249 15.21 11.14 7.39
CA LYS A 249 15.92 10.12 8.17
C LYS A 249 17.43 10.13 7.91
N GLU A 250 17.85 10.28 6.67
CA GLU A 250 19.26 10.18 6.25
C GLU A 250 20.08 11.39 6.75
N TYR A 251 19.46 12.57 6.81
CA TYR A 251 20.10 13.81 7.28
C TYR A 251 19.67 14.26 8.69
N GLY A 252 18.83 13.48 9.38
CA GLY A 252 18.37 13.81 10.73
C GLY A 252 17.47 15.05 10.81
N ILE A 253 16.77 15.39 9.73
CA ILE A 253 15.86 16.54 9.64
C ILE A 253 14.57 16.20 10.40
N GLN A 254 14.15 17.08 11.30
CA GLN A 254 12.91 16.94 12.05
C GLN A 254 11.73 17.48 11.23
N ALA A 255 10.61 16.75 11.21
CA ALA A 255 9.40 17.18 10.51
C ALA A 255 8.63 18.22 11.33
N THR A 256 9.27 19.34 11.67
CA THR A 256 8.69 20.42 12.47
C THR A 256 8.46 21.68 11.62
N PRO A 257 7.47 22.52 11.96
CA PRO A 257 7.24 23.76 11.24
C PRO A 257 8.43 24.71 11.28
N SER A 258 9.26 24.65 12.32
CA SER A 258 10.41 25.54 12.51
C SER A 258 11.66 25.13 11.72
N CYS A 259 11.69 23.91 11.16
CA CYS A 259 12.83 23.41 10.42
C CYS A 259 12.77 23.90 8.97
N GLU A 260 13.75 24.71 8.57
CA GLU A 260 13.85 25.28 7.23
C GLU A 260 14.13 24.19 6.20
N GLU A 261 15.04 23.26 6.51
CA GLU A 261 15.40 22.16 5.62
C GLU A 261 14.22 21.22 5.33
N PHE A 262 13.31 21.05 6.31
CA PHE A 262 12.08 20.30 6.12
C PHE A 262 11.14 21.00 5.13
N ARG A 263 10.98 22.33 5.25
CA ARG A 263 10.16 23.13 4.33
C ARG A 263 10.70 23.08 2.92
N GLU A 264 12.00 23.27 2.74
CA GLU A 264 12.68 23.18 1.44
C GLU A 264 12.47 21.80 0.80
N THR A 265 12.69 20.73 1.57
CA THR A 265 12.48 19.35 1.10
C THR A 265 11.02 19.11 0.68
N CYS A 266 10.06 19.64 1.44
CA CYS A 266 8.64 19.54 1.07
C CYS A 266 8.34 20.34 -0.20
N ALA A 267 8.90 21.54 -0.34
CA ALA A 267 8.71 22.40 -1.50
C ALA A 267 9.22 21.73 -2.78
N ASP A 268 10.45 21.21 -2.76
CA ASP A 268 11.07 20.53 -3.91
C ASP A 268 10.24 19.33 -4.40
N VAL A 269 9.72 18.54 -3.46
CA VAL A 269 9.00 17.29 -3.77
C VAL A 269 7.54 17.55 -4.17
N LEU A 270 6.87 18.52 -3.54
CA LEU A 270 5.43 18.72 -3.67
C LEU A 270 5.04 19.75 -4.72
N LEU A 271 5.79 20.86 -4.86
CA LEU A 271 5.43 21.93 -5.79
C LEU A 271 5.46 21.48 -7.25
N SER A 272 6.46 20.67 -7.61
CA SER A 272 6.64 20.08 -8.95
C SER A 272 5.48 19.16 -9.40
N ARG A 273 4.59 18.79 -8.47
CA ARG A 273 3.47 17.85 -8.70
C ARG A 273 2.10 18.52 -8.72
N THR A 274 2.07 19.85 -8.74
CA THR A 274 0.83 20.62 -8.80
C THR A 274 0.71 21.37 -10.12
N SER A 275 -0.52 21.60 -10.56
CA SER A 275 -0.83 22.45 -11.72
C SER A 275 -1.07 23.91 -11.35
N LEU A 276 -0.87 24.27 -10.08
CA LEU A 276 -1.07 25.62 -9.57
C LEU A 276 0.14 26.50 -9.87
N GLU A 277 -0.08 27.82 -9.86
CA GLU A 277 1.01 28.78 -9.95
C GLU A 277 1.98 28.62 -8.76
N PRO A 278 3.31 28.71 -8.98
CA PRO A 278 4.30 28.45 -7.95
C PRO A 278 4.09 29.25 -6.65
N GLU A 279 3.76 30.54 -6.77
CA GLU A 279 3.52 31.42 -5.62
C GLU A 279 2.31 30.99 -4.77
N LYS A 280 1.23 30.54 -5.43
CA LYS A 280 0.03 30.07 -4.73
C LYS A 280 0.29 28.71 -4.08
N ALA A 281 1.00 27.82 -4.77
CA ALA A 281 1.35 26.52 -4.25
C ALA A 281 2.30 26.62 -3.03
N LEU A 282 3.26 27.54 -3.07
CA LEU A 282 4.18 27.80 -1.94
C LEU A 282 3.42 28.29 -0.71
N LYS A 283 2.55 29.30 -0.86
CA LYS A 283 1.71 29.81 0.24
C LYS A 283 0.85 28.72 0.87
N LEU A 284 0.23 27.87 0.05
CA LEU A 284 -0.57 26.74 0.53
C LEU A 284 0.28 25.71 1.28
N LEU A 285 1.51 25.46 0.82
CA LEU A 285 2.43 24.55 1.50
C LEU A 285 2.84 25.10 2.87
N ASP A 286 3.18 26.40 2.95
CA ASP A 286 3.52 27.07 4.20
C ASP A 286 2.37 27.00 5.20
N GLU A 287 1.13 27.32 4.77
CA GLU A 287 -0.07 27.19 5.60
C GLU A 287 -0.27 25.75 6.12
N VAL A 288 -0.01 24.75 5.28
CA VAL A 288 -0.14 23.34 5.67
C VAL A 288 0.94 22.94 6.67
N ILE A 289 2.18 23.36 6.47
CA ILE A 289 3.28 23.08 7.41
C ILE A 289 3.06 23.81 8.74
N GLU A 290 2.60 25.06 8.73
CA GLU A 290 2.30 25.82 9.93
C GLU A 290 1.11 25.26 10.72
N SER A 291 0.20 24.55 10.04
CA SER A 291 -0.92 23.86 10.69
C SER A 291 -0.53 22.59 11.44
N LEU A 292 0.71 22.09 11.28
CA LEU A 292 1.19 20.94 12.03
C LEU A 292 1.28 21.26 13.53
N PRO A 293 0.90 20.31 14.41
CA PRO A 293 1.06 20.50 15.84
C PRO A 293 2.54 20.75 16.16
N ARG A 294 2.83 21.94 16.69
CA ARG A 294 4.13 22.25 17.29
C ARG A 294 4.35 21.25 18.42
N GLU A 295 5.58 20.82 18.63
CA GLU A 295 5.94 19.94 19.74
C GLU A 295 5.51 20.59 21.06
N ARG A 296 4.29 20.29 21.49
CA ARG A 296 3.91 20.34 22.88
C ARG A 296 4.56 19.10 23.48
N GLU A 297 5.34 19.31 24.53
CA GLU A 297 5.67 18.27 25.49
C GLU A 297 4.45 17.38 25.65
N HIS A 298 4.61 16.07 25.43
CA HIS A 298 3.53 15.12 25.56
C HIS A 298 3.10 15.00 27.04
N SER A 299 2.46 16.02 27.59
CA SER A 299 1.53 15.85 28.69
C SER A 299 0.27 15.24 28.08
N ILE A 300 0.22 13.90 28.08
CA ILE A 300 -0.86 12.87 28.15
C ILE A 300 -2.34 13.25 27.88
N ILE A 301 -2.72 14.53 27.79
CA ILE A 301 -4.09 15.06 27.77
C ILE A 301 -4.74 15.01 26.37
N GLU A 302 -3.99 15.10 25.27
CA GLU A 302 -4.60 15.14 23.91
C GLU A 302 -5.00 13.76 23.34
N LEU A 303 -4.61 12.65 23.99
CA LEU A 303 -5.16 11.30 23.68
C LEU A 303 -6.58 11.07 24.23
N ILE A 304 -7.14 12.04 24.99
CA ILE A 304 -8.43 11.88 25.67
C ILE A 304 -9.50 12.84 25.12
N VAL A 305 -9.14 13.91 24.41
CA VAL A 305 -10.09 14.95 23.99
C VAL A 305 -10.07 15.10 22.47
N GLY A 306 -10.62 14.11 21.78
CA GLY A 306 -10.61 14.06 20.33
C GLY A 306 -11.85 13.43 19.71
N GLU A 307 -13.01 13.53 20.37
CA GLU A 307 -14.32 13.33 19.71
C GLU A 307 -15.42 13.97 20.58
N ASN A 308 -15.81 15.20 20.20
CA ASN A 308 -17.20 15.68 20.15
C ASN A 308 -17.25 17.20 20.28
N GLN A 309 -17.16 17.87 19.14
CA GLN A 309 -17.98 19.05 18.91
C GLN A 309 -18.57 18.98 17.51
N LEU A 310 -19.89 18.81 17.44
CA LEU A 310 -20.76 19.58 16.56
C LEU A 310 -22.22 19.45 17.04
N LYS A 311 -22.73 20.61 17.47
CA LYS A 311 -24.12 21.12 17.39
C LYS A 311 -25.14 20.72 18.46
N ASN A 312 -25.34 21.70 19.35
CA ASN A 312 -26.57 22.02 20.06
C ASN A 312 -27.76 22.16 19.10
N ASP A 313 -28.93 21.73 19.54
CA ASP A 313 -30.05 22.65 19.69
C ASP A 313 -30.96 22.25 20.87
N SER A 314 -31.41 23.29 21.56
CA SER A 314 -32.11 23.31 22.84
C SER A 314 -33.57 22.84 22.78
N GLN A 315 -34.07 22.22 23.85
CA GLN A 315 -35.31 22.65 24.52
C GLN A 315 -35.49 22.02 25.91
N ILE A 316 -36.07 22.84 26.80
CA ILE A 316 -36.19 22.74 28.26
C ILE A 316 -37.38 21.86 28.66
N THR A 317 -37.29 21.08 29.75
CA THR A 317 -38.29 20.99 30.85
C THR A 317 -37.85 20.00 31.96
N ASN A 318 -37.98 20.45 33.22
CA ASN A 318 -37.89 19.72 34.51
C ASN A 318 -39.14 18.83 34.73
N PRO A 319 -39.31 18.14 35.89
CA PRO A 319 -38.38 17.41 36.78
C PRO A 319 -38.85 15.94 37.02
N GLU A 320 -38.05 15.07 37.65
CA GLU A 320 -38.47 14.04 38.63
C GLU A 320 -37.38 12.99 38.91
N VAL A 321 -37.18 12.70 40.20
CA VAL A 321 -36.43 11.56 40.75
C VAL A 321 -37.50 10.69 41.42
N PRO A 322 -37.61 9.36 41.17
CA PRO A 322 -36.86 8.44 42.02
C PRO A 322 -36.49 7.04 41.46
N ALA A 323 -35.35 6.55 41.98
CA ALA A 323 -35.08 5.18 42.42
C ALA A 323 -35.29 3.99 41.44
N SER A 324 -34.19 3.52 40.85
CA SER A 324 -33.71 2.13 41.03
C SER A 324 -32.39 1.90 40.27
N LEU A 325 -31.29 1.86 41.01
CA LEU A 325 -29.96 1.49 40.54
C LEU A 325 -29.80 -0.03 40.57
N LYS A 326 -29.36 -0.62 39.46
CA LYS A 326 -28.42 -1.77 39.33
C LYS A 326 -28.28 -2.18 37.84
N PRO A 327 -27.16 -2.76 37.38
CA PRO A 327 -25.76 -2.47 37.71
C PRO A 327 -24.86 -2.49 36.44
N GLU A 328 -24.21 -1.37 36.10
CA GLU A 328 -22.93 -1.43 35.38
C GLU A 328 -21.82 -1.10 36.39
N SER A 329 -21.63 -1.98 37.37
CA SER A 329 -20.51 -1.85 38.30
C SER A 329 -19.26 -2.35 37.60
N VAL A 330 -18.40 -1.44 37.16
CA VAL A 330 -17.05 -1.80 36.73
C VAL A 330 -16.39 -2.57 37.90
N PRO A 331 -15.82 -3.76 37.66
CA PRO A 331 -15.24 -4.58 38.71
C PRO A 331 -14.12 -3.82 39.43
N TYR A 332 -14.02 -4.02 40.75
CA TYR A 332 -12.99 -3.44 41.64
C TYR A 332 -13.08 -1.92 41.93
N GLU A 333 -14.09 -1.18 41.45
CA GLU A 333 -14.28 0.25 41.78
C GLU A 333 -14.35 0.50 43.30
N SER A 334 -15.16 -0.26 44.02
CA SER A 334 -15.35 -0.07 45.46
C SER A 334 -14.10 -0.41 46.28
N GLU A 335 -13.31 -1.39 45.81
CA GLU A 335 -12.09 -1.85 46.48
C GLU A 335 -10.94 -0.85 46.29
N ILE A 336 -10.78 -0.33 45.07
CA ILE A 336 -9.79 0.72 44.79
C ILE A 336 -10.14 2.00 45.55
N TYR A 337 -11.42 2.39 45.60
CA TYR A 337 -11.87 3.53 46.38
C TYR A 337 -11.55 3.37 47.87
N ALA A 338 -11.88 2.21 48.48
CA ALA A 338 -11.60 1.94 49.89
C ALA A 338 -10.09 1.94 50.20
N TYR A 339 -9.28 1.39 49.29
CA TYR A 339 -7.82 1.39 49.42
C TYR A 339 -7.23 2.80 49.36
N LEU A 340 -7.71 3.63 48.42
CA LEU A 340 -7.27 5.03 48.30
C LEU A 340 -7.72 5.89 49.48
N LEU A 341 -8.89 5.61 50.07
CA LEU A 341 -9.37 6.27 51.29
C LEU A 341 -8.47 5.95 52.49
N LYS A 342 -7.98 4.71 52.60
CA LYS A 342 -7.12 4.25 53.70
C LYS A 342 -5.66 4.68 53.56
N SER A 343 -5.14 4.67 52.33
CA SER A 343 -3.73 5.02 52.03
C SER A 343 -3.48 6.52 51.94
N GLY A 344 -4.54 7.34 51.81
CA GLY A 344 -4.40 8.78 51.65
C GLY A 344 -3.77 9.19 50.32
N GLY A 345 -3.61 8.25 49.38
CA GLY A 345 -3.16 8.46 48.01
C GLY A 345 -2.10 7.47 47.56
N ALA A 346 -2.32 6.82 46.41
CA ALA A 346 -1.45 5.75 45.92
C ALA A 346 -1.11 5.91 44.42
N LYS A 347 0.04 5.37 44.01
CA LYS A 347 0.37 5.19 42.58
C LYS A 347 -0.38 3.98 42.01
N VAL A 348 -0.58 3.93 40.70
CA VAL A 348 -1.26 2.81 40.02
C VAL A 348 -0.59 1.46 40.32
N SER A 349 0.75 1.42 40.34
CA SER A 349 1.54 0.23 40.69
C SER A 349 1.34 -0.23 42.13
N GLU A 350 1.10 0.68 43.08
CA GLU A 350 0.83 0.37 44.48
C GLU A 350 -0.59 -0.23 44.64
N ILE A 351 -1.54 0.19 43.81
CA ILE A 351 -2.92 -0.34 43.77
C ILE A 351 -2.92 -1.75 43.17
N GLU A 352 -2.22 -1.95 42.04
CA GLU A 352 -2.05 -3.27 41.40
C GLU A 352 -1.44 -4.28 42.37
N ALA A 353 -0.39 -3.88 43.10
CA ALA A 353 0.30 -4.74 44.04
C ALA A 353 -0.54 -5.06 45.29
N ALA A 354 -1.29 -4.08 45.83
CA ALA A 354 -2.06 -4.26 47.04
C ALA A 354 -3.36 -5.05 46.85
N LEU A 355 -4.00 -4.92 45.69
CA LEU A 355 -5.27 -5.57 45.38
C LEU A 355 -5.11 -6.81 44.49
N GLN A 356 -3.89 -7.12 44.04
CA GLN A 356 -3.58 -8.24 43.12
C GLN A 356 -4.46 -8.25 41.85
N ILE A 357 -4.78 -7.07 41.34
CA ILE A 357 -5.62 -6.87 40.14
C ILE A 357 -4.76 -6.55 38.92
N ASN A 358 -5.24 -6.96 37.74
CA ASN A 358 -4.49 -6.76 36.51
C ASN A 358 -4.57 -5.28 36.05
N ARG A 359 -3.58 -4.82 35.29
CA ARG A 359 -3.43 -3.42 34.89
C ARG A 359 -4.64 -2.88 34.12
N ILE A 360 -5.25 -3.71 33.28
CA ILE A 360 -6.45 -3.34 32.51
C ILE A 360 -7.63 -3.04 33.45
N GLN A 361 -7.90 -3.93 34.42
CA GLN A 361 -8.97 -3.78 35.40
C GLN A 361 -8.75 -2.55 36.30
N THR A 362 -7.49 -2.32 36.69
CA THR A 362 -7.10 -1.17 37.50
C THR A 362 -7.35 0.14 36.75
N ILE A 363 -6.96 0.21 35.48
CA ILE A 363 -7.15 1.39 34.64
C ILE A 363 -8.64 1.65 34.38
N ASP A 364 -9.44 0.62 34.10
CA ASP A 364 -10.87 0.77 33.83
C ASP A 364 -11.63 1.29 35.06
N ALA A 365 -11.35 0.74 36.25
CA ALA A 365 -11.96 1.19 37.50
C ALA A 365 -11.51 2.60 37.89
N LEU A 366 -10.22 2.93 37.74
CA LEU A 366 -9.70 4.29 37.99
C LEU A 366 -10.29 5.31 37.01
N ARG A 367 -10.42 4.96 35.73
CA ARG A 367 -11.05 5.79 34.70
C ARG A 367 -12.51 6.08 35.05
N SER A 368 -13.24 5.08 35.52
CA SER A 368 -14.63 5.26 35.97
C SER A 368 -14.73 6.18 37.19
N LEU A 369 -13.88 5.98 38.21
CA LEU A 369 -13.87 6.80 39.42
C LEU A 369 -13.41 8.25 39.17
N LEU A 370 -12.47 8.47 38.24
CA LEU A 370 -12.08 9.80 37.75
C LEU A 370 -13.23 10.48 36.99
N LYS A 371 -13.94 9.74 36.12
CA LYS A 371 -15.11 10.23 35.38
C LYS A 371 -16.26 10.62 36.32
N LYS A 372 -16.44 9.90 37.42
CA LYS A 372 -17.40 10.22 38.49
C LYS A 372 -16.96 11.40 39.38
N GLY A 373 -15.77 11.97 39.17
CA GLY A 373 -15.24 13.08 39.96
C GLY A 373 -14.83 12.69 41.39
N ILE A 374 -14.76 11.39 41.68
CA ILE A 374 -14.49 10.85 43.02
C ILE A 374 -12.99 10.84 43.32
N LEU A 375 -12.15 10.77 42.29
CA LEU A 375 -10.69 10.81 42.42
C LEU A 375 -10.11 12.08 41.80
N LYS A 376 -8.99 12.55 42.36
CA LYS A 376 -8.11 13.59 41.78
C LYS A 376 -6.71 13.03 41.66
N GLN A 377 -6.02 13.37 40.58
CA GLN A 377 -4.62 13.00 40.37
C GLN A 377 -3.71 14.21 40.63
N ARG A 378 -2.66 14.00 41.43
CA ARG A 378 -1.63 15.01 41.71
C ARG A 378 -0.28 14.31 41.83
N ASP A 379 0.73 14.80 41.12
CA ASP A 379 2.12 14.30 41.17
C ASP A 379 2.22 12.76 41.07
N GLU A 380 1.59 12.20 40.03
CA GLU A 380 1.50 10.75 39.75
C GLU A 380 0.78 9.88 40.80
N ARG A 381 0.19 10.49 41.84
CA ARG A 381 -0.61 9.79 42.86
C ARG A 381 -2.09 10.12 42.69
N LEU A 382 -2.93 9.12 42.95
CA LEU A 382 -4.40 9.23 42.91
C LEU A 382 -4.92 9.40 44.32
N PHE A 383 -5.80 10.38 44.53
CA PHE A 383 -6.39 10.74 45.82
C PHE A 383 -7.90 10.71 45.72
N VAL A 384 -8.58 10.35 46.82
CA VAL A 384 -10.03 10.56 46.92
C VAL A 384 -10.31 12.04 47.07
N ALA A 385 -11.16 12.59 46.19
CA ALA A 385 -11.65 13.95 46.29
C ALA A 385 -12.51 14.08 47.55
N ARG A 386 -11.92 14.55 48.66
CA ARG A 386 -12.70 14.98 49.81
C ARG A 386 -13.46 16.24 49.41
N GLY A 387 -14.78 16.24 49.56
CA GLY A 387 -15.56 17.47 49.47
C GLY A 387 -15.04 18.45 50.52
N GLU A 388 -14.62 19.64 50.07
CA GLU A 388 -14.44 20.79 50.95
C GLU A 388 -15.82 21.18 51.48
N ASN A 389 -16.23 20.53 52.56
CA ASN A 389 -17.29 20.97 53.45
C ASN A 389 -17.10 20.22 54.77
N GLN A 390 -16.25 20.77 55.64
CA GLN A 390 -16.45 20.89 57.07
C GLN A 390 -15.19 21.52 57.69
N SER A 391 -15.39 22.78 58.11
CA SER A 391 -15.01 23.38 59.40
C SER A 391 -13.62 23.13 59.98
#